data_AF-A0A173UP41-F1
#
_entry.id   AF-A0A173UP41-F1
#
_cell.length_a   1.000
_cell.length_b   1.000
_cell.length_c   1.000
_cell.angle_alpha   90.00
_cell.angle_beta   90.00
_cell.angle_gamma   90.00
#
_symmetry.space_group_name_H-M   'P 1'
#
loop_
_entity.id
_entity.type
_entity.pdbx_description
1 polymer ?
#
loop_
_entity_poly.entity_id
_entity_poly.type
_entity_poly.pdbx_seq_one_letter_code
_entity_poly.pdbx_strand_id
1 'polypeptide(L)'
;MQDYDESFFIAKANKRASITWFVLLLIASVFYGIKVGRGQLKEAYFADFFVAGWLSYLGGRILLRFKHADSLRYKWVVGLGYLIFYAVIAWTSLDEVSYVFILPLVCILILYKDPKFIRTMMGITLFVLISSNLYKGLAKGMMDFVASEECVLQFAIVICCYACTNMAIAHLVQSDGCIDGFYQI
;
A
#
# COMPACT_ATOMS: atom_id res chain seq x y z
N MET A 1 -5.12 -10.04 35.72
CA MET A 1 -5.29 -10.24 34.26
C MET A 1 -5.64 -8.91 33.67
N GLN A 2 -4.72 -8.26 32.96
CA GLN A 2 -5.09 -7.15 32.07
C GLN A 2 -5.56 -7.88 30.80
N ASP A 3 -6.86 -7.91 30.55
CA ASP A 3 -7.41 -8.56 29.35
C ASP A 3 -6.65 -8.04 28.13
N TYR A 4 -6.17 -8.95 27.29
CA TYR A 4 -5.60 -8.62 26.00
C TYR A 4 -6.67 -7.90 25.18
N ASP A 5 -6.59 -6.56 25.14
CA ASP A 5 -7.58 -5.75 24.45
C ASP A 5 -7.24 -5.70 22.95
N GLU A 6 -7.60 -6.78 22.25
CA GLU A 6 -7.46 -6.91 20.80
C GLU A 6 -8.06 -5.71 20.07
N SER A 7 -9.19 -5.18 20.58
CA SER A 7 -9.88 -4.03 20.01
C SER A 7 -9.04 -2.75 20.09
N PHE A 8 -8.30 -2.54 21.18
CA PHE A 8 -7.37 -1.42 21.34
C PHE A 8 -6.22 -1.48 20.32
N PHE A 9 -5.62 -2.66 20.11
CA PHE A 9 -4.55 -2.82 19.13
C PHE A 9 -5.04 -2.63 17.69
N ILE A 10 -6.23 -3.12 17.34
CA ILE A 10 -6.83 -2.91 16.01
C ILE A 10 -7.15 -1.43 15.80
N ALA A 11 -7.73 -0.73 16.78
CA ALA A 11 -8.00 0.71 16.68
C ALA A 11 -6.72 1.52 16.51
N LYS A 12 -5.64 1.13 17.20
CA LYS A 12 -4.31 1.74 17.06
C LYS A 12 -3.72 1.49 15.66
N ALA A 13 -3.84 0.28 15.13
CA ALA A 13 -3.41 -0.06 13.78
C ALA A 13 -4.21 0.74 12.72
N ASN A 14 -5.53 0.80 12.86
CA ASN A 14 -6.42 1.56 11.98
C ASN A 14 -6.07 3.06 11.98
N LYS A 15 -5.81 3.65 13.16
CA LYS A 15 -5.38 5.05 13.28
C LYS A 15 -4.05 5.29 12.56
N ARG A 16 -3.05 4.43 12.77
CA ARG A 16 -1.74 4.52 12.11
C ARG A 16 -1.87 4.39 10.60
N ALA A 17 -2.60 3.38 10.12
CA ALA A 17 -2.86 3.18 8.69
C ALA A 17 -3.56 4.40 8.06
N SER A 18 -4.55 4.98 8.75
CA SER A 18 -5.23 6.20 8.28
C SER A 18 -4.29 7.39 8.16
N ILE A 19 -3.40 7.60 9.14
CA ILE A 19 -2.41 8.69 9.12
C ILE A 19 -1.42 8.47 7.97
N THR A 20 -0.87 7.27 7.83
CA THR A 20 0.05 6.94 6.73
C THR A 20 -0.61 7.17 5.38
N TRP A 21 -1.88 6.75 5.22
CA TRP A 21 -2.63 6.96 3.99
C TRP A 21 -2.81 8.44 3.66
N PHE A 22 -3.14 9.27 4.65
CA PHE A 22 -3.25 10.71 4.48
C PHE A 22 -1.92 11.37 4.06
N VAL A 23 -0.83 11.03 4.76
CA VAL A 23 0.51 11.57 4.45
C VAL A 23 0.94 11.19 3.04
N LEU A 24 0.68 9.95 2.63
CA LEU A 24 1.00 9.48 1.28
C LEU A 24 0.23 10.25 0.22
N LEU A 25 -1.07 10.46 0.41
CA LEU A 25 -1.89 11.25 -0.52
C LEU A 25 -1.39 12.69 -0.66
N LEU A 26 -0.95 13.32 0.45
CA LEU A 26 -0.32 14.64 0.40
C LEU A 26 0.96 14.62 -0.43
N ILE A 27 1.88 13.69 -0.15
CA ILE A 27 3.16 13.58 -0.87
C ILE A 27 2.90 13.36 -2.37
N ALA A 28 2.02 12.42 -2.72
CA ALA A 28 1.69 12.13 -4.12
C ALA A 28 1.01 13.31 -4.83
N SER A 29 0.09 14.01 -4.14
CA SER A 29 -0.56 15.20 -4.68
C SER A 29 0.45 16.31 -4.98
N VAL A 30 1.41 16.55 -4.08
CA VAL A 30 2.47 17.54 -4.31
C VAL A 30 3.39 17.10 -5.43
N PHE A 31 3.87 15.86 -5.39
CA PHE A 31 4.84 15.32 -6.36
C PHE A 31 4.30 15.37 -7.80
N TYR A 32 3.11 14.81 -8.03
CA TYR A 32 2.51 14.83 -9.36
C TYR A 32 1.93 16.19 -9.73
N GLY A 33 1.51 17.00 -8.76
CA GLY A 33 1.06 18.38 -9.00
C GLY A 33 2.18 19.25 -9.56
N ILE A 34 3.40 19.13 -9.02
CA ILE A 34 4.60 19.79 -9.57
C ILE A 34 4.87 19.31 -11.00
N LYS A 35 4.69 18.02 -11.30
CA LYS A 35 4.90 17.47 -12.65
C LYS A 35 3.88 17.99 -13.66
N VAL A 36 2.61 18.13 -13.28
CA VAL A 36 1.60 18.80 -14.11
C VAL A 36 2.00 20.25 -14.38
N GLY A 37 2.40 21.00 -13.34
CA GLY A 37 2.86 22.39 -13.50
C GLY A 37 4.10 22.53 -14.40
N ARG A 38 4.91 21.48 -14.52
CA ARG A 38 6.06 21.40 -15.43
C ARG A 38 5.73 20.85 -16.82
N GLY A 39 4.47 20.50 -17.10
CA GLY A 39 4.04 19.89 -18.36
C GLY A 39 4.52 18.45 -18.57
N GLN A 40 5.04 17.79 -17.53
CA GLN A 40 5.58 16.42 -17.59
C GLN A 40 4.50 15.35 -17.42
N LEU A 41 3.33 15.71 -16.89
CA LEU A 41 2.18 14.84 -16.70
C LEU A 41 0.91 15.52 -17.21
N LYS A 42 0.04 14.78 -17.88
CA LYS A 42 -1.27 15.29 -18.29
C LYS A 42 -2.15 15.55 -17.07
N GLU A 43 -2.88 16.67 -17.10
CA GLU A 43 -3.83 17.07 -16.05
C GLU A 43 -4.88 16.00 -15.75
N ALA A 44 -5.37 15.29 -16.79
CA ALA A 44 -6.33 14.21 -16.64
C ALA A 44 -5.81 13.08 -15.73
N TYR A 45 -4.54 12.68 -15.89
CA TYR A 45 -3.95 11.64 -15.05
C TYR A 45 -3.79 12.10 -13.60
N PHE A 46 -3.49 13.38 -13.40
CA PHE A 46 -3.46 13.97 -12.07
C PHE A 46 -4.85 13.95 -11.41
N ALA A 47 -5.88 14.36 -12.14
CA ALA A 47 -7.26 14.33 -11.65
C ALA A 47 -7.70 12.90 -11.28
N ASP A 48 -7.39 11.91 -12.13
CA ASP A 48 -7.76 10.51 -11.91
C ASP A 48 -7.17 9.96 -10.59
N PHE A 49 -5.85 10.11 -10.37
CA PHE A 49 -5.26 9.61 -9.12
C PHE A 49 -5.70 10.44 -7.92
N PHE A 50 -5.86 11.75 -8.08
CA PHE A 50 -6.25 12.64 -6.99
C PHE A 50 -7.65 12.26 -6.49
N VAL A 51 -8.62 12.12 -7.41
CA VAL A 51 -9.98 11.70 -7.07
C VAL A 51 -9.97 10.29 -6.48
N ALA A 52 -9.32 9.31 -7.13
CA ALA A 52 -9.28 7.93 -6.64
C ALA A 52 -8.66 7.82 -5.23
N GLY A 53 -7.54 8.51 -5.01
CA GLY A 53 -6.83 8.53 -3.74
C GLY A 53 -7.64 9.19 -2.62
N TRP A 54 -8.06 10.44 -2.81
CA TRP A 54 -8.79 11.19 -1.78
C TRP A 54 -10.18 10.63 -1.49
N LEU A 55 -10.89 10.12 -2.52
CA LEU A 55 -12.20 9.48 -2.32
C LEU A 55 -12.08 8.19 -1.52
N SER A 56 -11.05 7.37 -1.78
CA SER A 56 -10.81 6.15 -0.99
C SER A 56 -10.47 6.47 0.48
N TYR A 57 -9.71 7.54 0.73
CA TYR A 57 -9.43 8.01 2.09
C TYR A 57 -10.69 8.46 2.83
N LEU A 58 -11.53 9.28 2.18
CA LEU A 58 -12.78 9.76 2.74
C LEU A 58 -13.74 8.61 3.03
N GLY A 59 -13.89 7.66 2.09
CA GLY A 59 -14.69 6.45 2.28
C GLY A 59 -14.22 5.62 3.48
N GLY A 60 -12.90 5.46 3.64
CA GLY A 60 -12.31 4.79 4.81
C GLY A 60 -12.60 5.53 6.13
N ARG A 61 -12.49 6.85 6.15
CA ARG A 61 -12.78 7.67 7.35
C ARG A 61 -14.25 7.59 7.75
N ILE A 62 -15.16 7.60 6.77
CA ILE A 62 -16.59 7.41 6.99
C ILE A 62 -16.82 6.03 7.62
N LEU A 63 -16.21 4.97 7.09
CA LEU A 63 -16.37 3.61 7.62
C LEU A 63 -15.91 3.49 9.08
N LEU A 64 -14.76 4.10 9.43
CA LEU A 64 -14.29 4.13 10.83
C LEU A 64 -15.22 4.90 11.77
N ARG A 65 -15.95 5.90 11.26
CA ARG A 65 -16.89 6.69 12.05
C ARG A 65 -18.20 5.95 12.33
N PHE A 66 -18.64 5.09 11.40
CA PHE A 66 -19.92 4.38 11.50
C PHE A 66 -19.84 2.96 12.07
N LYS A 67 -18.70 2.25 11.95
CA LYS A 67 -18.58 0.82 12.31
C LYS A 67 -17.64 0.49 13.47
N HIS A 68 -17.41 1.46 14.36
CA HIS A 68 -16.41 1.43 15.44
C HIS A 68 -14.95 1.42 14.95
N ALA A 69 -14.06 2.00 15.75
CA ALA A 69 -12.67 2.27 15.39
C ALA A 69 -11.81 1.00 15.25
N ASP A 70 -12.29 -0.12 15.77
CA ASP A 70 -11.67 -1.46 15.83
C ASP A 70 -12.14 -2.38 14.69
N SER A 71 -12.84 -1.86 13.68
CA SER A 71 -13.33 -2.67 12.56
C SER A 71 -12.19 -3.38 11.82
N LEU A 72 -12.16 -4.71 11.91
CA LEU A 72 -11.25 -5.59 11.15
C LEU A 72 -11.39 -5.45 9.62
N ARG A 73 -12.49 -4.87 9.14
CA ARG A 73 -12.72 -4.63 7.70
C ARG A 73 -11.96 -3.40 7.20
N TYR A 74 -11.56 -2.49 8.07
CA TYR A 74 -10.86 -1.27 7.68
C TYR A 74 -9.52 -1.56 6.98
N LYS A 75 -8.79 -2.61 7.41
CA LYS A 75 -7.54 -3.04 6.76
C LYS A 75 -7.72 -3.34 5.28
N TRP A 76 -8.82 -3.98 4.91
CA TRP A 76 -9.15 -4.28 3.52
C TRP A 76 -9.51 -3.03 2.73
N VAL A 77 -10.22 -2.08 3.34
CA VAL A 77 -10.56 -0.80 2.70
C VAL A 77 -9.31 0.02 2.41
N VAL A 78 -8.39 0.14 3.39
CA VAL A 78 -7.14 0.87 3.20
C VAL A 78 -6.22 0.14 2.22
N GLY A 79 -6.06 -1.18 2.35
CA GLY A 79 -5.22 -1.98 1.45
C GLY A 79 -5.70 -1.94 0.00
N LEU A 80 -7.00 -2.11 -0.24
CA LEU A 80 -7.58 -2.02 -1.58
C LEU A 80 -7.59 -0.60 -2.12
N GLY A 81 -7.90 0.40 -1.29
CA GLY A 81 -7.84 1.81 -1.69
C GLY A 81 -6.43 2.21 -2.13
N TYR A 82 -5.42 1.79 -1.37
CA TYR A 82 -4.03 1.93 -1.74
C TYR A 82 -3.74 1.24 -3.08
N LEU A 83 -4.15 -0.03 -3.24
CA LEU A 83 -3.87 -0.80 -4.45
C LEU A 83 -4.46 -0.18 -5.71
N ILE A 84 -5.69 0.33 -5.61
CA ILE A 84 -6.35 1.04 -6.71
C ILE A 84 -5.56 2.29 -7.07
N PHE A 85 -5.18 3.08 -6.06
CA PHE A 85 -4.36 4.27 -6.25
C PHE A 85 -3.01 3.94 -6.91
N TYR A 86 -2.32 2.90 -6.43
CA TYR A 86 -1.07 2.45 -7.02
C TYR A 86 -1.27 1.92 -8.44
N ALA A 87 -2.35 1.21 -8.73
CA ALA A 87 -2.65 0.73 -10.08
C ALA A 87 -2.86 1.88 -11.06
N VAL A 88 -3.62 2.90 -10.67
CA VAL A 88 -3.79 4.12 -11.49
C VAL A 88 -2.43 4.72 -11.80
N ILE A 89 -1.59 4.93 -10.79
CA ILE A 89 -0.24 5.47 -10.99
C ILE A 89 0.60 4.56 -11.88
N ALA A 90 0.66 3.26 -11.61
CA ALA A 90 1.50 2.32 -12.35
C ALA A 90 1.13 2.26 -13.85
N TRP A 91 -0.16 2.35 -14.18
CA TRP A 91 -0.66 2.28 -15.56
C TRP A 91 -0.59 3.62 -16.30
N THR A 92 -0.81 4.73 -15.60
CA THR A 92 -0.89 6.06 -16.21
C THR A 92 0.45 6.79 -16.21
N SER A 93 1.22 6.67 -15.13
CA SER A 93 2.51 7.32 -14.98
C SER A 93 3.57 6.65 -15.84
N LEU A 94 4.24 7.45 -16.66
CA LEU A 94 5.45 7.07 -17.38
C LEU A 94 6.70 7.23 -16.51
N ASP A 95 6.54 7.76 -15.30
CA ASP A 95 7.68 8.04 -14.43
C ASP A 95 8.25 6.76 -13.84
N GLU A 96 9.54 6.57 -14.05
CA GLU A 96 10.32 5.41 -13.63
C GLU A 96 10.28 5.25 -12.11
N VAL A 97 10.31 6.35 -11.35
CA VAL A 97 10.33 6.34 -9.87
C VAL A 97 8.98 6.10 -9.19
N SER A 98 7.89 5.92 -9.94
CA SER A 98 6.55 5.76 -9.35
C SER A 98 6.41 4.49 -8.49
N TYR A 99 7.30 3.50 -8.66
CA TYR A 99 7.29 2.28 -7.85
C TYR A 99 7.60 2.55 -6.37
N VAL A 100 8.29 3.65 -6.03
CA VAL A 100 8.68 3.97 -4.65
C VAL A 100 7.47 4.06 -3.72
N PHE A 101 6.30 4.41 -4.26
CA PHE A 101 5.07 4.45 -3.48
C PHE A 101 4.72 3.10 -2.86
N ILE A 102 5.17 1.96 -3.41
CA ILE A 102 4.89 0.61 -2.93
C ILE A 102 5.39 0.36 -1.50
N LEU A 103 6.45 1.05 -1.10
CA LEU A 103 7.08 0.88 0.21
C LEU A 103 6.11 1.20 1.36
N PRO A 104 5.43 2.37 1.37
CA PRO A 104 4.37 2.65 2.33
C PRO A 104 3.28 1.59 2.46
N LEU A 105 2.88 0.91 1.37
CA LEU A 105 1.90 -0.18 1.43
C LEU A 105 2.46 -1.30 2.30
N VAL A 106 3.68 -1.75 2.01
CA VAL A 106 4.37 -2.82 2.74
C VAL A 106 4.46 -2.48 4.24
N CYS A 107 4.76 -1.22 4.59
CA CYS A 107 4.76 -0.78 5.98
C CYS A 107 3.38 -0.88 6.65
N ILE A 108 2.30 -0.51 5.95
CA ILE A 108 0.93 -0.61 6.47
C ILE A 108 0.50 -2.08 6.62
N LEU A 109 0.90 -2.94 5.69
CA LEU A 109 0.58 -4.37 5.71
C LEU A 109 1.02 -5.04 7.03
N ILE A 110 2.24 -4.76 7.49
CA ILE A 110 2.81 -5.32 8.72
C ILE A 110 2.00 -4.94 9.97
N LEU A 111 1.36 -3.76 10.00
CA LEU A 111 0.61 -3.28 11.18
C LEU A 111 -0.53 -4.21 11.58
N TYR A 112 -1.10 -4.94 10.62
CA TYR A 112 -2.27 -5.79 10.85
C TYR A 112 -1.92 -7.22 11.25
N LYS A 113 -0.64 -7.61 11.19
CA LYS A 113 -0.13 -8.96 11.52
C LYS A 113 -0.98 -10.12 10.95
N ASP A 114 -1.65 -9.92 9.81
CA ASP A 114 -2.55 -10.91 9.19
C ASP A 114 -1.90 -11.51 7.93
N PRO A 115 -1.40 -12.77 7.98
CA PRO A 115 -0.73 -13.40 6.86
C PRO A 115 -1.60 -13.52 5.60
N LYS A 116 -2.91 -13.70 5.76
CA LYS A 116 -3.85 -13.83 4.63
C LYS A 116 -4.01 -12.49 3.94
N PHE A 117 -4.24 -11.43 4.71
CA PHE A 117 -4.30 -10.06 4.19
C PHE A 117 -3.04 -9.70 3.40
N ILE A 118 -1.87 -9.98 3.98
CA ILE A 118 -0.59 -9.62 3.40
C ILE A 118 -0.33 -10.40 2.11
N ARG A 119 -0.56 -11.71 2.10
CA ARG A 119 -0.42 -12.54 0.90
C ARG A 119 -1.34 -12.06 -0.23
N THR A 120 -2.60 -11.72 0.09
CA THR A 120 -3.55 -11.19 -0.90
C THR A 120 -3.08 -9.84 -1.45
N MET A 121 -2.73 -8.89 -0.60
CA MET A 121 -2.31 -7.55 -1.04
C MET A 121 -1.04 -7.61 -1.90
N MET A 122 -0.06 -8.42 -1.49
CA MET A 122 1.20 -8.59 -2.24
C MET A 122 0.97 -9.30 -3.58
N GLY A 123 0.10 -10.30 -3.64
CA GLY A 123 -0.29 -10.96 -4.89
C GLY A 123 -0.95 -10.01 -5.89
N ILE A 124 -1.89 -9.17 -5.43
CA ILE A 124 -2.51 -8.15 -6.28
C ILE A 124 -1.47 -7.10 -6.72
N THR A 125 -0.57 -6.70 -5.82
CA THR A 125 0.49 -5.73 -6.13
C THR A 125 1.41 -6.24 -7.25
N LEU A 126 1.84 -7.50 -7.18
CA LEU A 126 2.61 -8.14 -8.25
C LEU A 126 1.85 -8.20 -9.57
N PHE A 127 0.56 -8.55 -9.53
CA PHE A 127 -0.29 -8.56 -10.71
C PHE A 127 -0.39 -7.17 -11.37
N VAL A 128 -0.62 -6.12 -10.58
CA VAL A 128 -0.66 -4.72 -11.06
C VAL A 128 0.66 -4.35 -11.72
N LEU A 129 1.79 -4.76 -11.12
CA LEU A 129 3.12 -4.44 -11.60
C LEU A 129 3.41 -5.12 -12.95
N ILE A 130 3.20 -6.43 -13.03
CA ILE A 130 3.35 -7.22 -14.26
C ILE A 130 2.47 -6.63 -15.37
N SER A 131 1.17 -6.46 -15.10
CA SER A 131 0.22 -5.94 -16.09
C SER A 131 0.55 -4.52 -16.54
N SER A 132 0.97 -3.63 -15.64
CA SER A 132 1.37 -2.27 -15.98
C SER A 132 2.62 -2.22 -16.88
N ASN A 133 3.61 -3.08 -16.62
CA ASN A 133 4.85 -3.11 -17.38
C ASN A 133 4.64 -3.78 -18.75
N LEU A 134 3.81 -4.83 -18.83
CA LEU A 134 3.36 -5.39 -20.11
C LEU A 134 2.62 -4.34 -20.95
N TYR A 135 1.70 -3.59 -20.34
CA TYR A 135 0.97 -2.53 -21.04
C TYR A 135 1.91 -1.44 -21.58
N LYS A 136 2.90 -1.01 -20.79
CA LYS A 136 3.91 -0.02 -21.24
C LYS A 136 4.77 -0.56 -22.40
N GLY A 137 5.24 -1.80 -22.30
CA GLY A 137 6.05 -2.42 -23.37
C GLY A 137 5.26 -2.64 -24.65
N LEU A 138 4.09 -3.29 -24.56
CA LEU A 138 3.33 -3.75 -25.73
C LEU A 138 2.44 -2.66 -26.34
N ALA A 139 1.74 -1.87 -25.53
CA ALA A 139 0.73 -0.93 -26.03
C ALA A 139 1.27 0.49 -26.21
N LYS A 140 2.28 0.89 -25.43
CA LYS A 140 2.92 2.22 -25.52
C LYS A 140 4.29 2.19 -26.21
N GLY A 141 4.78 1.01 -26.62
CA GLY A 141 6.07 0.86 -27.30
C GLY A 141 7.29 1.18 -26.44
N MET A 142 7.14 1.22 -25.11
CA MET A 142 8.22 1.59 -24.18
C MET A 142 9.08 0.37 -23.83
N MET A 143 9.58 -0.35 -24.83
CA MET A 143 10.39 -1.55 -24.62
C MET A 143 11.70 -1.23 -23.89
N ASP A 144 12.26 -0.03 -24.09
CA ASP A 144 13.45 0.45 -23.39
C ASP A 144 13.21 0.58 -21.88
N PHE A 145 12.01 1.00 -21.46
CA PHE A 145 11.64 1.05 -20.04
C PHE A 145 11.47 -0.36 -19.47
N VAL A 146 10.85 -1.29 -20.20
CA VAL A 146 10.68 -2.68 -19.73
C VAL A 146 12.02 -3.39 -19.57
N ALA A 147 13.00 -3.07 -20.42
CA ALA A 147 14.36 -3.57 -20.34
C ALA A 147 15.29 -2.75 -19.41
N SER A 148 14.78 -1.68 -18.78
CA SER A 148 15.58 -0.78 -17.95
C SER A 148 15.94 -1.39 -16.60
N GLU A 149 17.02 -0.87 -16.01
CA GLU A 149 17.43 -1.19 -14.64
C GLU A 149 16.33 -0.82 -13.61
N GLU A 150 15.54 0.22 -13.88
CA GLU A 150 14.44 0.65 -13.01
C GLU A 150 13.29 -0.37 -12.97
N CYS A 151 12.98 -1.01 -14.11
CA CYS A 151 12.01 -2.11 -14.15
C CYS A 151 12.50 -3.31 -13.34
N VAL A 152 13.77 -3.68 -13.49
CA VAL A 152 14.39 -4.76 -12.70
C VAL A 152 14.36 -4.43 -11.21
N LEU A 153 14.75 -3.20 -10.84
CA LEU A 153 14.76 -2.72 -9.47
C LEU A 153 13.34 -2.72 -8.86
N GLN A 154 12.33 -2.34 -9.63
CA GLN A 154 10.94 -2.39 -9.23
C GLN A 154 10.52 -3.83 -8.86
N PHE A 155 10.81 -4.83 -9.70
CA PHE A 155 10.52 -6.23 -9.38
C PHE A 155 11.32 -6.73 -8.17
N ALA A 156 12.61 -6.39 -8.10
CA ALA A 156 13.48 -6.78 -6.99
C ALA A 156 12.95 -6.25 -5.65
N ILE A 157 12.59 -4.96 -5.57
CA ILE A 157 12.05 -4.35 -4.35
C ILE A 157 10.78 -5.05 -3.89
N VAL A 158 9.85 -5.38 -4.79
CA VAL A 158 8.59 -6.02 -4.41
C VAL A 158 8.80 -7.44 -3.90
N ILE A 159 9.68 -8.22 -4.55
CA ILE A 159 10.03 -9.57 -4.10
C ILE A 159 10.74 -9.51 -2.75
N CYS A 160 11.72 -8.62 -2.58
CA CYS A 160 12.40 -8.40 -1.31
C CYS A 160 11.40 -7.99 -0.21
N CYS A 161 10.51 -7.04 -0.49
CA CYS A 161 9.46 -6.64 0.45
C CYS A 161 8.56 -7.81 0.84
N TYR A 162 8.20 -8.68 -0.10
CA TYR A 162 7.40 -9.88 0.21
C TYR A 162 8.13 -10.83 1.16
N ALA A 163 9.40 -11.13 0.88
CA ALA A 163 10.21 -11.98 1.74
C ALA A 163 10.38 -11.37 3.14
N CYS A 164 10.76 -10.09 3.22
CA CYS A 164 10.94 -9.37 4.49
C CYS A 164 9.65 -9.30 5.30
N THR A 165 8.50 -9.05 4.66
CA THR A 165 7.21 -8.97 5.34
C THR A 165 6.81 -10.33 5.91
N ASN A 166 7.00 -11.42 5.16
CA ASN A 166 6.71 -12.77 5.67
C ASN A 166 7.58 -13.14 6.87
N MET A 167 8.89 -12.84 6.83
CA MET A 167 9.79 -13.05 7.97
C MET A 167 9.40 -12.19 9.17
N ALA A 168 9.07 -10.91 8.95
CA ALA A 168 8.67 -9.99 10.00
C ALA A 168 7.40 -10.46 10.71
N ILE A 169 6.38 -10.92 9.98
CA ILE A 169 5.15 -11.46 10.61
C ILE A 169 5.46 -12.73 11.39
N ALA A 170 6.23 -13.66 10.82
CA ALA A 170 6.57 -14.91 11.49
C ALA A 170 7.27 -14.64 12.84
N HIS A 171 8.23 -13.72 12.83
CA HIS A 171 8.91 -13.27 14.05
C HIS A 171 7.96 -12.57 15.04
N LEU A 172 7.08 -11.68 14.57
CA LEU A 172 6.11 -10.99 15.43
C LEU A 172 5.11 -11.97 16.08
N VAL A 173 4.61 -12.95 15.33
CA VAL A 173 3.70 -13.98 15.84
C VAL A 173 4.40 -14.86 16.88
N GLN A 174 5.65 -15.24 16.62
CA GLN A 174 6.44 -16.01 17.59
C GLN A 174 6.73 -15.19 18.86
N SER A 175 7.09 -13.92 18.72
CA SER A 175 7.34 -13.02 19.85
C SER A 175 6.11 -12.82 20.72
N ASP A 176 4.93 -12.61 20.11
CA ASP A 176 3.68 -12.44 20.88
C ASP A 176 3.38 -13.73 21.67
N GLY A 177 3.53 -14.91 21.06
CA GLY A 177 3.31 -16.19 21.75
C GLY A 177 4.29 -16.48 22.88
N CYS A 178 5.55 -16.03 22.78
CA CYS A 178 6.52 -16.14 23.89
C CYS A 178 6.17 -15.23 25.07
N ILE A 179 5.65 -14.03 24.79
CA ILE A 179 5.23 -13.07 25.83
C ILE A 179 4.03 -13.64 26.59
N ASP A 180 3.03 -14.16 25.89
CA ASP A 180 1.84 -14.76 26.52
C ASP A 180 2.19 -15.97 27.40
N GLY A 181 3.17 -16.79 26.99
CA GLY A 181 3.67 -17.90 27.80
C GLY A 181 4.43 -17.47 29.06
N PHE A 182 5.11 -16.31 29.04
CA PHE A 182 5.82 -15.76 30.20
C PHE A 182 4.87 -15.23 31.29
N TYR A 183 3.67 -14.78 30.94
CA TYR A 183 2.66 -14.31 31.89
C TYR A 183 1.81 -15.43 32.52
N GLN A 184 2.03 -16.69 32.13
CA GLN A 184 1.33 -17.86 32.70
C GLN A 184 2.17 -18.68 33.71
N ILE A 185 3.38 -18.22 34.05
CA ILE A 185 4.27 -18.81 35.07
C ILE A 185 4.27 -17.89 36.29
#